data_AF-A0A2V8J7E2-F1
#
_entry.id   AF-A0A2V8J7E2-F1
#
_cell.length_a   1.000
_cell.length_b   1.000
_cell.length_c   1.000
_cell.angle_alpha   90.00
_cell.angle_beta   90.00
_cell.angle_gamma   90.00
#
_symmetry.space_group_name_H-M   'P 1'
#
loop_
_entity.id
_entity.type
_entity.pdbx_description
1 polymer ?
#
loop_
_entity_poly.entity_id
_entity_poly.type
_entity_poly.pdbx_seq_one_letter_code
_entity_poly.pdbx_strand_id
1 'polypeptide(L)'
;MRRFWLQLAAAAVFLLALIQESSLAPRHDSGTFLIEPPTPYTRYLPTNTPKGKVLAIHGLDVSREVMSFISAALADGGFEVYAIDLPGHGASTVKFQTALAEQAIRNVAAKLGADTIVLGHSLGAGLLLDLAANQHFSTMVILSPPPMPIDEIRADRVLIAAGDIDIPRIRSFVPIAADIGGPHVKTWTLPWAAHSAAIFNPVYIRRIVEWVGGEAGSTRTLGRIVWLIVMFVAATVLGVHLLLTGNSPPRRGGEARSAGVVSSAKHSSELTTPSAPSAHPPLLCEEGNVLILYVAACGTSLIILKFGNPFGWLRLFGTDYLIGFIFLTGMFLAVAALYERRSAVIDRSYGFDRNAVFKSAAAAIYIIFILGLLVTSHVLHMSLSGSRWWRFPAIVAAGFPFFASDEWIIRTLGSRWRRLGVALLTRGLLLAFLLTGVLILNRESAFLVLIVPLITLFWIGLWFAGGLVHKTLRDPFATALFSALVQGWAFAAWFVIF
;
A
#
# COMPACT_ATOMS: atom_id res chain seq x y z
N MET A 1 -16.76 11.32 30.14
CA MET A 1 -15.82 12.45 30.15
C MET A 1 -14.41 12.06 29.70
N ARG A 2 -13.65 11.19 30.39
CA ARG A 2 -12.24 10.88 30.05
C ARG A 2 -11.99 10.36 28.61
N ARG A 3 -12.91 9.57 28.03
CA ARG A 3 -12.80 9.07 26.64
C ARG A 3 -13.01 10.14 25.57
N PHE A 4 -13.84 11.15 25.85
CA PHE A 4 -14.11 12.26 24.95
C PHE A 4 -12.91 13.21 24.86
N TRP A 5 -12.21 13.44 25.99
CA TRP A 5 -10.97 14.22 26.03
C TRP A 5 -9.85 13.63 25.16
N LEU A 6 -9.72 12.30 25.09
CA LEU A 6 -8.71 11.65 24.25
C LEU A 6 -9.00 11.83 22.75
N GLN A 7 -10.27 11.79 22.35
CA GLN A 7 -10.68 12.05 20.96
C GLN A 7 -10.40 13.52 20.59
N LEU A 8 -10.78 14.46 21.46
CA LEU A 8 -10.50 15.88 21.25
C LEU A 8 -8.99 16.17 21.21
N ALA A 9 -8.21 15.57 22.11
CA ALA A 9 -6.76 15.72 22.12
C ALA A 9 -6.12 15.16 20.83
N ALA A 10 -6.52 13.97 20.38
CA ALA A 10 -6.02 13.37 19.15
C ALA A 10 -6.38 14.22 17.93
N ALA A 11 -7.62 14.74 17.85
CA ALA A 11 -8.04 15.65 16.79
C ALA A 11 -7.26 16.97 16.83
N ALA A 12 -7.02 17.55 18.02
CA ALA A 12 -6.23 18.78 18.15
C ALA A 12 -4.77 18.58 17.73
N VAL A 13 -4.15 17.45 18.11
CA VAL A 13 -2.79 17.10 17.67
C VAL A 13 -2.74 16.88 16.15
N PHE A 14 -3.74 16.23 15.57
CA PHE A 14 -3.85 16.08 14.12
C PHE A 14 -3.90 17.43 13.41
N LEU A 15 -4.76 18.36 13.88
CA LEU A 15 -4.87 19.70 13.31
C LEU A 15 -3.59 20.51 13.48
N LEU A 16 -2.94 20.43 14.64
CA LEU A 16 -1.64 21.09 14.86
C LEU A 16 -0.59 20.54 13.89
N ALA A 17 -0.51 19.21 13.75
CA ALA A 17 0.45 18.58 12.84
C ALA A 17 0.19 18.97 11.39
N LEU A 18 -1.07 19.06 10.97
CA LEU A 18 -1.46 19.54 9.64
C LEU A 18 -0.99 20.98 9.41
N ILE A 19 -1.24 21.89 10.36
CA ILE A 19 -0.81 23.30 10.27
C ILE A 19 0.71 23.39 10.18
N GLN A 20 1.43 22.64 11.01
CA GLN A 20 2.89 22.65 11.03
C GLN A 20 3.48 22.08 9.74
N GLU A 21 2.96 20.96 9.26
CA GLU A 21 3.37 20.36 7.98
C GLU A 21 3.15 21.35 6.82
N SER A 22 1.96 21.95 6.73
CA SER A 22 1.63 22.93 5.69
C SER A 22 2.50 24.19 5.76
N SER A 23 2.92 24.61 6.96
CA SER A 23 3.84 25.75 7.14
C SER A 23 5.27 25.45 6.67
N LEU A 24 5.65 24.17 6.64
CA LEU A 24 6.94 23.73 6.12
C LEU A 24 6.90 23.48 4.62
N ALA A 25 5.75 23.12 4.05
CA ALA A 25 5.62 22.87 2.61
C ALA A 25 5.91 24.14 1.79
N PRO A 26 6.69 24.05 0.69
CA PRO A 26 6.82 25.16 -0.22
C PRO A 26 5.48 25.39 -0.94
N ARG A 27 5.31 26.60 -1.47
CA ARG A 27 4.13 26.91 -2.30
C ARG A 27 4.12 25.95 -3.48
N HIS A 28 2.96 25.38 -3.75
CA HIS A 28 2.79 24.49 -4.89
C HIS A 28 1.38 24.62 -5.47
N ASP A 29 1.28 24.27 -6.74
CA ASP A 29 0.02 24.15 -7.47
C ASP A 29 0.03 22.88 -8.31
N SER A 30 -1.15 22.41 -8.68
CA SER A 30 -1.32 21.27 -9.57
C SER A 30 -1.98 21.71 -10.86
N GLY A 31 -1.59 21.10 -11.96
CA GLY A 31 -2.14 21.38 -13.27
C GLY A 31 -1.93 20.24 -14.24
N THR A 32 -2.20 20.50 -15.51
CA THR A 32 -1.94 19.57 -16.61
C THR A 32 -1.28 20.33 -17.74
N PHE A 33 -0.15 19.82 -18.22
CA PHE A 33 0.41 20.28 -19.48
C PHE A 33 -0.51 19.87 -20.61
N LEU A 34 -1.04 20.87 -21.32
CA LEU A 34 -1.81 20.67 -22.56
C LEU A 34 -0.84 20.37 -23.71
N ILE A 35 -0.32 19.14 -23.69
CA ILE A 35 0.57 18.53 -24.68
C ILE A 35 0.00 17.14 -25.00
N GLU A 36 0.58 16.42 -25.96
CA GLU A 36 0.19 15.05 -26.26
C GLU A 36 1.30 14.07 -25.83
N PRO A 37 1.03 13.12 -24.92
CA PRO A 37 -0.20 12.96 -24.14
C PRO A 37 -0.36 14.04 -23.05
N PRO A 38 -1.60 14.40 -22.65
CA PRO A 38 -1.83 15.34 -21.55
C PRO A 38 -1.12 14.86 -20.29
N THR A 39 -0.30 15.72 -19.68
CA THR A 39 0.61 15.32 -18.61
C THR A 39 0.31 16.10 -17.33
N PRO A 40 -0.37 15.49 -16.35
CA PRO A 40 -0.62 16.11 -15.05
C PRO A 40 0.69 16.40 -14.32
N TYR A 41 0.78 17.52 -13.60
CA TYR A 41 1.93 17.88 -12.79
C TYR A 41 1.53 18.50 -11.44
N THR A 42 2.47 18.45 -10.49
CA THR A 42 2.53 19.34 -9.33
C THR A 42 3.79 20.19 -9.44
N ARG A 43 3.61 21.51 -9.41
CA ARG A 43 4.67 22.50 -9.49
C ARG A 43 4.97 23.03 -8.10
N TYR A 44 6.22 22.94 -7.68
CA TYR A 44 6.73 23.47 -6.43
C TYR A 44 7.56 24.72 -6.70
N LEU A 45 7.27 25.80 -5.99
CA LEU A 45 7.88 27.10 -6.18
C LEU A 45 8.85 27.44 -5.04
N PRO A 46 10.05 27.96 -5.37
CA PRO A 46 10.96 28.50 -4.36
C PRO A 46 10.41 29.81 -3.80
N THR A 47 10.97 30.26 -2.66
CA THR A 47 10.55 31.53 -2.04
C THR A 47 11.06 32.75 -2.82
N ASN A 48 12.24 32.62 -3.44
CA ASN A 48 12.90 33.66 -4.23
C ASN A 48 12.80 33.33 -5.73
N THR A 49 13.36 34.19 -6.59
CA THR A 49 13.49 33.91 -8.03
C THR A 49 14.14 32.53 -8.26
N PRO A 50 13.53 31.64 -9.06
CA PRO A 50 14.09 30.32 -9.31
C PRO A 50 15.49 30.38 -9.94
N LYS A 51 16.41 29.57 -9.42
CA LYS A 51 17.76 29.39 -9.99
C LYS A 51 17.76 28.59 -11.29
N GLY A 52 16.70 27.83 -11.51
CA GLY A 52 16.51 26.93 -12.64
C GLY A 52 15.27 26.07 -12.43
N LYS A 53 14.98 25.23 -13.42
CA LYS A 53 13.85 24.30 -13.39
C LYS A 53 14.31 22.87 -13.24
N VAL A 54 13.52 22.06 -12.53
CA VAL A 54 13.73 20.62 -12.41
C VAL A 54 12.47 19.88 -12.85
N LEU A 55 12.62 18.89 -13.74
CA LEU A 55 11.59 17.94 -14.09
C LEU A 55 11.81 16.64 -13.31
N ALA A 56 10.91 16.31 -12.38
CA ALA A 56 10.97 15.11 -11.55
C ALA A 56 10.02 14.02 -12.07
N ILE A 57 10.58 12.83 -12.32
CA ILE A 57 9.88 11.68 -12.92
C ILE A 57 9.89 10.51 -11.93
N HIS A 58 8.71 10.00 -11.62
CA HIS A 58 8.50 8.93 -10.65
C HIS A 58 8.76 7.53 -11.23
N GLY A 59 8.83 6.52 -10.35
CA GLY A 59 8.99 5.11 -10.72
C GLY A 59 7.69 4.42 -11.20
N LEU A 60 7.75 3.09 -11.36
CA LEU A 60 6.58 2.27 -11.71
C LEU A 60 5.63 2.11 -10.52
N ASP A 61 4.32 2.00 -10.77
CA ASP A 61 3.28 1.76 -9.74
C ASP A 61 3.29 2.80 -8.63
N VAL A 62 3.66 4.02 -8.96
CA VAL A 62 3.58 5.18 -8.07
C VAL A 62 3.03 6.36 -8.88
N SER A 63 3.25 7.58 -8.42
CA SER A 63 2.75 8.80 -9.06
C SER A 63 3.66 9.96 -8.69
N ARG A 64 3.40 11.15 -9.22
CA ARG A 64 4.17 12.37 -8.90
C ARG A 64 4.27 12.66 -7.40
N GLU A 65 3.29 12.23 -6.61
CA GLU A 65 3.25 12.43 -5.16
C GLU A 65 4.39 11.72 -4.43
N VAL A 66 4.91 10.60 -4.96
CA VAL A 66 6.09 9.93 -4.38
C VAL A 66 7.35 10.81 -4.45
N MET A 67 7.39 11.73 -5.41
CA MET A 67 8.49 12.68 -5.59
C MET A 67 8.34 13.91 -4.69
N SER A 68 7.27 14.03 -3.91
CA SER A 68 6.94 15.25 -3.16
C SER A 68 8.06 15.70 -2.22
N PHE A 69 8.69 14.80 -1.47
CA PHE A 69 9.75 15.17 -0.52
C PHE A 69 11.00 15.71 -1.22
N ILE A 70 11.44 15.07 -2.30
CA ILE A 70 12.60 15.53 -3.06
C ILE A 70 12.29 16.79 -3.87
N SER A 71 11.10 16.90 -4.45
CA SER A 71 10.65 18.10 -5.16
C SER A 71 10.48 19.30 -4.24
N ALA A 72 9.91 19.10 -3.05
CA ALA A 72 9.80 20.15 -2.04
C ALA A 72 11.18 20.61 -1.53
N ALA A 73 12.13 19.69 -1.35
CA ALA A 73 13.48 20.03 -0.93
C ALA A 73 14.28 20.75 -2.01
N LEU A 74 14.09 20.41 -3.29
CA LEU A 74 14.66 21.15 -4.41
C LEU A 74 14.06 22.56 -4.51
N ALA A 75 12.76 22.71 -4.25
CA ALA A 75 12.12 24.02 -4.14
C ALA A 75 12.64 24.85 -2.95
N ASP A 76 12.84 24.23 -1.78
CA ASP A 76 13.53 24.87 -0.65
C ASP A 76 14.93 25.35 -1.06
N GLY A 77 15.64 24.53 -1.85
CA GLY A 77 16.99 24.80 -2.34
C GLY A 77 17.08 25.89 -3.44
N GLY A 78 15.94 26.39 -3.93
CA GLY A 78 15.87 27.51 -4.88
C GLY A 78 15.43 27.16 -6.30
N PHE A 79 14.93 25.95 -6.57
CA PHE A 79 14.48 25.53 -7.90
C PHE A 79 12.97 25.57 -8.08
N GLU A 80 12.49 25.86 -9.30
CA GLU A 80 11.11 25.59 -9.69
C GLU A 80 11.01 24.14 -10.14
N VAL A 81 10.21 23.32 -9.48
CA VAL A 81 10.20 21.86 -9.69
C VAL A 81 8.85 21.41 -10.21
N TYR A 82 8.85 20.64 -11.31
CA TYR A 82 7.67 20.01 -11.88
C TYR A 82 7.75 18.50 -11.69
N ALA A 83 6.96 17.96 -10.78
CA ALA A 83 6.76 16.51 -10.67
C ALA A 83 5.58 16.10 -11.54
N ILE A 84 5.79 15.19 -12.49
CA ILE A 84 4.77 14.79 -13.49
C ILE A 84 4.21 13.39 -13.22
N ASP A 85 2.95 13.15 -13.59
CA ASP A 85 2.41 11.80 -13.70
C ASP A 85 2.69 11.23 -15.09
N LEU A 86 3.30 10.05 -15.14
CA LEU A 86 3.48 9.30 -16.39
C LEU A 86 2.12 8.73 -16.87
N PRO A 87 1.98 8.42 -18.18
CA PRO A 87 0.83 7.68 -18.68
C PRO A 87 0.52 6.43 -17.83
N GLY A 88 -0.75 6.17 -17.56
CA GLY A 88 -1.24 5.05 -16.72
C GLY A 88 -1.04 5.20 -15.21
N HIS A 89 -0.38 6.27 -14.76
CA HIS A 89 -0.05 6.53 -13.35
C HIS A 89 -0.78 7.76 -12.81
N GLY A 90 -0.96 7.83 -11.48
CA GLY A 90 -1.54 8.98 -10.79
C GLY A 90 -2.85 9.48 -11.41
N ALA A 91 -2.88 10.76 -11.77
CA ALA A 91 -4.02 11.43 -12.39
C ALA A 91 -4.07 11.29 -13.92
N SER A 92 -3.15 10.57 -14.57
CA SER A 92 -3.17 10.37 -16.02
C SER A 92 -4.42 9.60 -16.47
N THR A 93 -5.08 10.11 -17.51
CA THR A 93 -6.21 9.44 -18.16
C THR A 93 -5.81 8.53 -19.32
N VAL A 94 -4.55 8.59 -19.74
CA VAL A 94 -3.97 7.76 -20.80
C VAL A 94 -3.41 6.47 -20.18
N LYS A 95 -3.38 5.37 -20.94
CA LYS A 95 -2.79 4.09 -20.51
C LYS A 95 -1.27 4.13 -20.57
N PHE A 96 -0.61 3.32 -19.74
CA PHE A 96 0.85 3.25 -19.78
C PHE A 96 1.34 2.56 -21.07
N GLN A 97 2.22 3.26 -21.79
CA GLN A 97 3.06 2.71 -22.86
C GLN A 97 4.40 3.42 -22.76
N THR A 98 5.52 2.69 -22.85
CA THR A 98 6.87 3.25 -22.70
C THR A 98 7.11 4.42 -23.66
N ALA A 99 6.79 4.25 -24.94
CA ALA A 99 6.94 5.31 -25.94
C ALA A 99 6.13 6.58 -25.64
N LEU A 100 4.90 6.43 -25.11
CA LEU A 100 4.08 7.57 -24.69
C LEU A 100 4.65 8.25 -23.44
N ALA A 101 5.20 7.47 -22.50
CA ALA A 101 5.83 8.00 -21.30
C ALA A 101 7.09 8.82 -21.64
N GLU A 102 7.95 8.30 -22.51
CA GLU A 102 9.08 9.05 -23.06
C GLU A 102 8.63 10.31 -23.80
N GLN A 103 7.62 10.21 -24.67
CA GLN A 103 7.07 11.35 -25.40
C GLN A 103 6.57 12.44 -24.44
N ALA A 104 5.89 12.06 -23.36
CA ALA A 104 5.48 12.99 -22.32
C ALA A 104 6.68 13.70 -21.69
N ILE A 105 7.72 12.96 -21.29
CA ILE A 105 8.94 13.53 -20.69
C ILE A 105 9.62 14.51 -21.67
N ARG A 106 9.81 14.11 -22.94
CA ARG A 106 10.42 14.96 -23.98
C ARG A 106 9.63 16.26 -24.16
N ASN A 107 8.31 16.15 -24.30
CA ASN A 107 7.44 17.30 -24.55
C ASN A 107 7.38 18.25 -23.34
N VAL A 108 7.39 17.73 -22.11
CA VAL A 108 7.48 18.57 -20.90
C VAL A 108 8.85 19.24 -20.82
N ALA A 109 9.95 18.51 -21.00
CA ALA A 109 11.30 19.07 -20.96
C ALA A 109 11.47 20.21 -21.99
N ALA A 110 11.01 20.01 -23.22
CA ALA A 110 11.01 21.03 -24.26
C ALA A 110 10.21 22.29 -23.86
N LYS A 111 9.08 22.11 -23.19
CA LYS A 111 8.23 23.22 -22.70
C LYS A 111 8.86 23.97 -21.52
N LEU A 112 9.65 23.30 -20.69
CA LEU A 112 10.33 23.90 -19.56
C LEU A 112 11.61 24.66 -19.96
N GLY A 113 12.30 24.19 -20.99
CA GLY A 113 13.49 24.79 -21.59
C GLY A 113 14.70 23.84 -21.60
N ALA A 114 15.69 24.11 -22.46
CA ALA A 114 16.87 23.25 -22.64
C ALA A 114 17.74 23.09 -21.37
N ASP A 115 17.77 24.11 -20.51
CA ASP A 115 18.53 24.10 -19.25
C ASP A 115 17.78 23.41 -18.09
N THR A 116 16.67 22.72 -18.38
CA THR A 116 15.91 22.00 -17.36
C THR A 116 16.70 20.80 -16.85
N ILE A 117 16.92 20.74 -15.54
CA ILE A 117 17.49 19.59 -14.87
C ILE A 117 16.46 18.46 -14.88
N VAL A 118 16.84 17.26 -15.30
CA VAL A 118 15.94 16.09 -15.25
C VAL A 118 16.33 15.16 -14.10
N LEU A 119 15.34 14.71 -13.34
CA LEU A 119 15.51 13.83 -12.20
C LEU A 119 14.56 12.64 -12.32
N GLY A 120 15.09 11.43 -12.37
CA GLY A 120 14.30 10.20 -12.48
C GLY A 120 14.57 9.26 -11.31
N HIS A 121 13.52 8.57 -10.84
CA HIS A 121 13.63 7.45 -9.90
C HIS A 121 13.14 6.15 -10.54
N SER A 122 13.88 5.05 -10.36
CA SER A 122 13.49 3.72 -10.84
C SER A 122 13.12 3.74 -12.32
N LEU A 123 11.89 3.36 -12.71
CA LEU A 123 11.40 3.49 -14.10
C LEU A 123 11.68 4.87 -14.70
N GLY A 124 11.42 5.96 -13.97
CA GLY A 124 11.70 7.32 -14.44
C GLY A 124 13.17 7.57 -14.73
N ALA A 125 14.08 6.97 -13.97
CA ALA A 125 15.51 6.99 -14.25
C ALA A 125 15.85 6.20 -15.53
N GLY A 126 15.23 5.03 -15.73
CA GLY A 126 15.41 4.25 -16.96
C GLY A 126 14.93 4.98 -18.21
N LEU A 127 13.73 5.58 -18.16
CA LEU A 127 13.19 6.38 -19.26
C LEU A 127 14.11 7.57 -19.62
N LEU A 128 14.70 8.24 -18.63
CA LEU A 128 15.68 9.30 -18.87
C LEU A 128 16.97 8.79 -19.51
N LEU A 129 17.46 7.62 -19.11
CA LEU A 129 18.65 7.00 -19.71
C LEU A 129 18.39 6.60 -21.17
N ASP A 130 17.21 6.08 -21.48
CA ASP A 130 16.81 5.77 -22.86
C ASP A 130 16.75 7.03 -23.73
N LEU A 131 16.13 8.09 -23.19
CA LEU A 131 16.08 9.40 -23.86
C LEU A 131 17.47 9.98 -24.10
N ALA A 132 18.39 9.80 -23.16
CA ALA A 132 19.75 10.34 -23.26
C ALA A 132 20.58 9.73 -24.40
N ALA A 133 20.15 8.62 -25.00
CA ALA A 133 20.80 8.07 -26.20
C ALA A 133 20.59 8.98 -27.43
N ASN A 134 19.46 9.71 -27.48
CA ASN A 134 19.06 10.49 -28.65
C ASN A 134 18.81 11.98 -28.37
N GLN A 135 18.70 12.35 -27.09
CA GLN A 135 18.46 13.72 -26.64
C GLN A 135 19.56 14.15 -25.67
N HIS A 136 20.07 15.37 -25.85
CA HIS A 136 21.02 15.96 -24.92
C HIS A 136 20.30 16.60 -23.72
N PHE A 137 20.83 16.40 -22.51
CA PHE A 137 20.37 17.04 -21.28
C PHE A 137 21.51 17.81 -20.60
N SER A 138 21.22 19.01 -20.09
CA SER A 138 22.21 19.82 -19.35
C SER A 138 22.63 19.16 -18.03
N THR A 139 21.69 18.62 -17.26
CA THR A 139 21.99 17.92 -16.01
C THR A 139 20.97 16.82 -15.76
N MET A 140 21.47 15.62 -15.40
CA MET A 140 20.66 14.46 -15.08
C MET A 140 20.93 13.95 -13.66
N VAL A 141 19.87 13.65 -12.92
CA VAL A 141 19.90 12.96 -11.61
C VAL A 141 19.15 11.64 -11.74
N ILE A 142 19.88 10.54 -11.72
CA ILE A 142 19.40 9.18 -11.97
C ILE A 142 19.44 8.40 -10.67
N LEU A 143 18.27 8.10 -10.10
CA LEU A 143 18.14 7.45 -8.80
C LEU A 143 17.65 6.01 -8.94
N SER A 144 18.44 5.05 -8.48
CA SER A 144 18.18 3.60 -8.53
C SER A 144 17.68 3.11 -9.91
N PRO A 145 18.44 3.35 -11.01
CA PRO A 145 18.00 3.00 -12.36
C PRO A 145 17.83 1.47 -12.52
N PRO A 146 16.77 1.00 -13.20
CA PRO A 146 16.61 -0.41 -13.53
C PRO A 146 17.69 -0.84 -14.53
N PRO A 147 18.11 -2.11 -14.51
CA PRO A 147 19.00 -2.64 -15.54
C PRO A 147 18.34 -2.58 -16.91
N MET A 148 19.00 -1.93 -17.86
CA MET A 148 18.53 -1.79 -19.23
C MET A 148 19.71 -1.64 -20.20
N PRO A 149 19.54 -1.94 -21.49
CA PRO A 149 20.51 -1.55 -22.50
C PRO A 149 20.66 -0.02 -22.53
N ILE A 150 21.90 0.46 -22.55
CA ILE A 150 22.22 1.88 -22.75
C ILE A 150 23.37 1.91 -23.74
N ASP A 151 23.23 2.70 -24.80
CA ASP A 151 24.29 2.87 -25.79
C ASP A 151 25.15 4.10 -25.47
N GLU A 152 24.52 5.21 -25.09
CA GLU A 152 25.18 6.49 -24.84
C GLU A 152 24.38 7.31 -23.80
N ILE A 153 25.06 8.13 -23.01
CA ILE A 153 24.42 9.10 -22.09
C ILE A 153 24.83 10.51 -22.52
N ARG A 154 24.00 11.19 -23.30
CA ARG A 154 24.26 12.56 -23.77
C ARG A 154 23.83 13.59 -22.73
N ALA A 155 24.72 13.88 -21.79
CA ALA A 155 24.49 14.97 -20.84
C ALA A 155 25.79 15.62 -20.34
N ASP A 156 25.73 16.91 -20.01
CA ASP A 156 26.93 17.64 -19.56
C ASP A 156 27.35 17.23 -18.14
N ARG A 157 26.36 16.87 -17.31
CA ARG A 157 26.59 16.50 -15.91
C ARG A 157 25.58 15.47 -15.43
N VAL A 158 26.06 14.33 -14.94
CA VAL A 158 25.19 13.22 -14.53
C VAL A 158 25.54 12.77 -13.11
N LEU A 159 24.51 12.58 -12.28
CA LEU A 159 24.60 11.87 -11.01
C LEU A 159 23.83 10.56 -11.12
N ILE A 160 24.48 9.42 -10.89
CA ILE A 160 23.83 8.13 -10.71
C ILE A 160 23.97 7.70 -9.25
N ALA A 161 22.86 7.57 -8.54
CA ALA A 161 22.87 7.17 -7.14
C ALA A 161 22.00 5.93 -6.92
N ALA A 162 22.52 4.93 -6.20
CA ALA A 162 21.75 3.77 -5.77
C ALA A 162 22.14 3.35 -4.36
N GLY A 163 21.26 2.59 -3.71
CA GLY A 163 21.50 2.09 -2.37
C GLY A 163 22.40 0.87 -2.30
N ASP A 164 23.15 0.73 -1.21
CA ASP A 164 23.99 -0.44 -0.93
C ASP A 164 23.19 -1.73 -0.62
N ILE A 165 21.97 -1.59 -0.11
CA ILE A 165 21.01 -2.68 0.12
C ILE A 165 19.90 -2.72 -0.94
N ASP A 166 20.09 -2.02 -2.06
CA ASP A 166 19.19 -2.07 -3.22
C ASP A 166 19.24 -3.45 -3.90
N ILE A 167 18.32 -3.69 -4.84
CA ILE A 167 18.21 -4.94 -5.59
C ILE A 167 19.57 -5.27 -6.23
N PRO A 168 20.09 -6.50 -6.10
CA PRO A 168 21.42 -6.87 -6.61
C PRO A 168 21.65 -6.49 -8.08
N ARG A 169 20.62 -6.66 -8.93
CA ARG A 169 20.71 -6.29 -10.35
C ARG A 169 20.85 -4.77 -10.57
N ILE A 170 20.18 -3.94 -9.77
CA ILE A 170 20.33 -2.48 -9.83
C ILE A 170 21.73 -2.08 -9.40
N ARG A 171 22.21 -2.66 -8.30
CA ARG A 171 23.56 -2.40 -7.79
C ARG A 171 24.65 -2.76 -8.79
N SER A 172 24.51 -3.90 -9.48
CA SER A 172 25.45 -4.29 -10.54
C SER A 172 25.36 -3.42 -11.79
N PHE A 173 24.22 -2.77 -12.02
CA PHE A 173 24.00 -1.95 -13.21
C PHE A 173 24.62 -0.55 -13.12
N VAL A 174 24.62 0.07 -11.93
CA VAL A 174 25.19 1.41 -11.72
C VAL A 174 26.62 1.58 -12.26
N PRO A 175 27.59 0.70 -11.97
CA PRO A 175 28.93 0.85 -12.53
C PRO A 175 28.95 0.72 -14.07
N ILE A 176 28.12 -0.15 -14.65
CA ILE A 176 28.00 -0.29 -16.11
C ILE A 176 27.50 1.03 -16.73
N ALA A 177 26.43 1.61 -16.18
CA ALA A 177 25.89 2.88 -16.67
C ALA A 177 26.89 4.04 -16.51
N ALA A 178 27.69 4.02 -15.45
CA ALA A 178 28.72 5.02 -15.22
C ALA A 178 29.88 4.90 -16.21
N ASP A 179 30.33 3.68 -16.52
CA ASP A 179 31.37 3.44 -17.51
C ASP A 179 30.93 3.93 -18.91
N ILE A 180 29.66 3.73 -19.27
CA ILE A 180 29.09 4.20 -20.55
C ILE A 180 29.05 5.73 -20.63
N GLY A 181 28.62 6.42 -19.57
CA GLY A 181 28.57 7.89 -19.57
C GLY A 181 29.94 8.57 -19.35
N GLY A 182 30.97 7.81 -18.99
CA GLY A 182 32.35 8.27 -18.89
C GLY A 182 32.58 9.34 -17.82
N PRO A 183 33.51 10.29 -18.03
CA PRO A 183 34.00 11.19 -16.98
C PRO A 183 32.98 12.22 -16.47
N HIS A 184 31.88 12.43 -17.19
CA HIS A 184 30.80 13.36 -16.81
C HIS A 184 29.81 12.76 -15.81
N VAL A 185 29.93 11.46 -15.52
CA VAL A 185 29.10 10.73 -14.56
C VAL A 185 29.77 10.67 -13.18
N LYS A 186 29.04 11.13 -12.16
CA LYS A 186 29.36 10.90 -10.76
C LYS A 186 28.47 9.79 -10.22
N THR A 187 29.04 8.79 -9.55
CA THR A 187 28.28 7.72 -8.90
C THR A 187 28.27 7.87 -7.38
N TRP A 188 27.12 7.61 -6.76
CA TRP A 188 26.98 7.51 -5.31
C TRP A 188 26.39 6.16 -4.90
N THR A 189 27.10 5.47 -4.01
CA THR A 189 26.53 4.36 -3.24
C THR A 189 26.01 4.92 -1.91
N LEU A 190 24.70 4.85 -1.71
CA LEU A 190 24.04 5.36 -0.52
C LEU A 190 24.08 4.27 0.57
N PRO A 191 24.67 4.51 1.75
CA PRO A 191 24.81 3.50 2.78
C PRO A 191 23.47 3.19 3.47
N TRP A 192 23.22 1.94 3.85
CA TRP A 192 21.95 1.49 4.46
C TRP A 192 20.70 1.90 3.69
N ALA A 193 20.81 2.04 2.38
CA ALA A 193 19.77 2.61 1.53
C ALA A 193 19.13 1.53 0.67
N ALA A 194 17.82 1.37 0.79
CA ALA A 194 17.02 0.53 -0.10
C ALA A 194 16.56 1.32 -1.35
N HIS A 195 15.85 0.65 -2.25
CA HIS A 195 15.47 1.15 -3.59
C HIS A 195 14.88 2.57 -3.66
N SER A 196 14.09 2.99 -2.67
CA SER A 196 13.45 4.31 -2.66
C SER A 196 14.09 5.30 -1.68
N ALA A 197 15.18 4.93 -0.99
CA ALA A 197 15.75 5.76 0.06
C ALA A 197 16.27 7.11 -0.46
N ALA A 198 16.72 7.19 -1.72
CA ALA A 198 17.22 8.43 -2.33
C ALA A 198 16.17 9.56 -2.40
N ILE A 199 14.87 9.21 -2.49
CA ILE A 199 13.77 10.18 -2.61
C ILE A 199 13.03 10.45 -1.29
N PHE A 200 13.35 9.71 -0.22
CA PHE A 200 12.73 9.87 1.11
C PHE A 200 13.70 10.29 2.21
N ASN A 201 14.96 9.86 2.16
CA ASN A 201 15.90 10.10 3.24
C ASN A 201 16.37 11.57 3.25
N PRO A 202 16.14 12.33 4.34
CA PRO A 202 16.52 13.75 4.40
C PRO A 202 18.01 14.01 4.13
N VAL A 203 18.89 13.10 4.53
CA VAL A 203 20.34 13.24 4.33
C VAL A 203 20.70 13.09 2.85
N TYR A 204 20.11 12.11 2.15
CA TYR A 204 20.38 11.89 0.73
C TYR A 204 19.77 12.99 -0.13
N ILE A 205 18.53 13.38 0.17
CA ILE A 205 17.88 14.50 -0.52
C ILE A 205 18.69 15.78 -0.36
N ARG A 206 19.15 16.10 0.86
CA ARG A 206 19.97 17.29 1.11
C ARG A 206 21.26 17.29 0.27
N ARG A 207 21.93 16.14 0.14
CA ARG A 207 23.12 16.00 -0.71
C ARG A 207 22.80 16.16 -2.20
N ILE A 208 21.66 15.65 -2.67
CA ILE A 208 21.21 15.82 -4.05
C ILE A 208 20.95 17.31 -4.33
N VAL A 209 20.24 18.00 -3.44
CA VAL A 209 20.00 19.45 -3.53
C VAL A 209 21.32 20.23 -3.62
N GLU A 210 22.30 19.89 -2.79
CA GLU A 210 23.64 20.49 -2.83
C GLU A 210 24.34 20.24 -4.18
N TRP A 211 24.31 19.01 -4.67
CA TRP A 211 24.99 18.63 -5.91
C TRP A 211 24.41 19.34 -7.13
N VAL A 212 23.09 19.53 -7.20
CA VAL A 212 22.47 20.32 -8.28
C VAL A 212 22.72 21.83 -8.14
N GLY A 213 23.39 22.30 -7.08
CA GLY A 213 23.71 23.72 -6.86
C GLY A 213 22.69 24.47 -6.00
N GLY A 214 21.81 23.75 -5.30
CA GLY A 214 20.81 24.31 -4.40
C GLY A 214 21.33 24.58 -2.99
N GLU A 215 20.54 25.34 -2.23
CA GLU A 215 20.82 25.65 -0.82
C GLU A 215 20.46 24.47 0.08
N ALA A 216 21.40 23.55 0.30
CA ALA A 216 21.18 22.36 1.12
C ALA A 216 20.69 22.67 2.56
N GLY A 217 21.12 23.80 3.12
CA GLY A 217 20.76 24.25 4.47
C GLY A 217 19.31 24.72 4.64
N SER A 218 18.61 25.05 3.55
CA SER A 218 17.22 25.49 3.61
C SER A 218 16.22 24.33 3.59
N THR A 219 16.67 23.10 3.31
CA THR A 219 15.80 21.92 3.18
C THR A 219 15.07 21.60 4.48
N ARG A 220 13.75 21.43 4.40
CA ARG A 220 12.88 21.16 5.58
C ARG A 220 12.34 19.73 5.62
N THR A 221 12.93 18.80 4.85
CA THR A 221 12.45 17.42 4.67
C THR A 221 12.23 16.67 5.98
N LEU A 222 13.20 16.72 6.91
CA LEU A 222 13.08 16.02 8.20
C LEU A 222 11.87 16.53 9.00
N GLY A 223 11.66 17.84 9.04
CA GLY A 223 10.52 18.45 9.72
C GLY A 223 9.18 17.99 9.13
N ARG A 224 9.08 17.94 7.79
CA ARG A 224 7.88 17.44 7.09
C ARG A 224 7.58 15.98 7.45
N ILE A 225 8.60 15.13 7.44
CA ILE A 225 8.45 13.71 7.81
C ILE A 225 8.01 13.56 9.26
N VAL A 226 8.60 14.29 10.20
CA VAL A 226 8.23 14.23 11.62
C VAL A 226 6.76 14.62 11.81
N TRP A 227 6.31 15.74 11.24
CA TRP A 227 4.91 16.16 11.38
C TRP A 227 3.94 15.23 10.67
N LEU A 228 4.30 14.65 9.53
CA LEU A 228 3.52 13.60 8.88
C LEU A 228 3.35 12.37 9.78
N ILE A 229 4.41 11.93 10.46
CA ILE A 229 4.35 10.82 11.43
C ILE A 229 3.43 11.17 12.59
N VAL A 230 3.56 12.38 13.18
CA VAL A 230 2.68 12.84 14.26
C VAL A 230 1.22 12.84 13.80
N MET A 231 0.95 13.34 12.59
CA MET A 231 -0.38 13.37 12.00
C MET A 231 -0.94 11.96 11.79
N PHE A 232 -0.14 11.02 11.28
CA PHE A 232 -0.54 9.61 11.10
C PHE A 232 -0.86 8.93 12.44
N VAL A 233 -0.02 9.14 13.46
CA VAL A 233 -0.23 8.60 14.82
C VAL A 233 -1.51 9.18 15.43
N ALA A 234 -1.71 10.50 15.34
CA ALA A 234 -2.90 11.16 15.86
C ALA A 234 -4.19 10.68 15.17
N ALA A 235 -4.19 10.57 13.84
CA ALA A 235 -5.30 10.01 13.07
C ALA A 235 -5.60 8.55 13.45
N THR A 236 -4.56 7.74 13.65
CA THR A 236 -4.72 6.34 14.08
C THR A 236 -5.36 6.27 15.47
N VAL A 237 -4.84 7.04 16.43
CA VAL A 237 -5.38 7.10 17.80
C VAL A 237 -6.84 7.55 17.80
N LEU A 238 -7.18 8.58 17.01
CA LEU A 238 -8.55 9.08 16.87
C LEU A 238 -9.48 7.99 16.34
N GLY A 239 -9.10 7.31 15.24
CA GLY A 239 -9.89 6.24 14.63
C GLY A 239 -10.15 5.07 15.58
N VAL A 240 -9.13 4.63 16.32
CA VAL A 240 -9.24 3.60 17.35
C VAL A 240 -10.25 4.01 18.43
N HIS A 241 -10.19 5.25 18.91
CA HIS A 241 -11.09 5.72 19.96
C HIS A 241 -12.53 5.89 19.48
N LEU A 242 -12.75 6.38 18.26
CA LEU A 242 -14.08 6.51 17.66
C LEU A 242 -14.77 5.14 17.55
N LEU A 243 -14.03 4.12 17.07
CA LEU A 243 -14.52 2.76 16.96
C LEU A 243 -14.91 2.16 18.34
N LEU A 244 -14.10 2.41 19.37
CA LEU A 244 -14.34 1.89 20.71
C LEU A 244 -15.50 2.59 21.46
N THR A 245 -15.82 3.84 21.14
CA THR A 245 -16.88 4.59 21.84
C THR A 245 -18.31 4.21 21.45
N GLY A 246 -18.51 3.62 20.27
CA GLY A 246 -19.84 3.23 19.76
C GLY A 246 -20.48 1.99 20.41
N ASN A 247 -19.77 1.29 21.32
CA ASN A 247 -20.17 0.01 21.92
C ASN A 247 -20.13 0.02 23.46
N SER A 248 -20.71 1.05 24.09
CA SER A 248 -21.06 0.92 25.52
C SER A 248 -22.25 -0.04 25.63
N PRO A 249 -22.16 -1.16 26.39
CA PRO A 249 -23.33 -2.00 26.63
C PRO A 249 -24.40 -1.17 27.36
N PRO A 250 -25.70 -1.42 27.12
CA PRO A 250 -26.75 -0.76 27.89
C PRO A 250 -26.52 -1.02 29.38
N ARG A 251 -26.60 0.03 30.20
CA ARG A 251 -26.55 -0.06 31.66
C ARG A 251 -27.53 -1.15 32.11
N ARG A 252 -27.02 -2.26 32.63
CA ARG A 252 -27.80 -3.24 33.38
C ARG A 252 -28.20 -2.56 34.69
N GLY A 253 -29.33 -1.88 34.67
CA GLY A 253 -29.84 -1.07 35.77
C GLY A 253 -31.33 -0.90 35.59
N GLY A 254 -32.06 -1.98 35.83
CA GLY A 254 -33.52 -2.04 35.83
C GLY A 254 -33.90 -3.24 36.66
N GLU A 255 -34.03 -3.03 37.96
CA GLU A 255 -34.64 -3.97 38.90
C GLU A 255 -36.04 -4.34 38.39
N ALA A 256 -36.27 -5.63 38.14
CA ALA A 256 -37.61 -6.18 38.05
C ALA A 256 -37.81 -7.09 39.27
N ARG A 257 -38.49 -6.53 40.28
CA ARG A 257 -39.14 -7.28 41.36
C ARG A 257 -40.35 -8.04 40.82
N SER A 258 -40.66 -9.13 41.52
CA SER A 258 -41.85 -10.01 41.43
C SER A 258 -41.82 -11.05 40.29
N ALA A 259 -42.25 -12.29 40.47
CA ALA A 259 -43.01 -12.92 41.55
C ALA A 259 -42.57 -14.39 41.70
N GLY A 260 -42.59 -14.90 42.93
CA GLY A 260 -42.30 -16.29 43.22
C GLY A 260 -43.40 -17.23 42.77
N VAL A 261 -43.01 -18.43 42.35
CA VAL A 261 -43.77 -19.66 42.54
C VAL A 261 -42.76 -20.77 42.81
N VAL A 262 -42.79 -21.27 44.04
CA VAL A 262 -42.15 -22.53 44.46
C VAL A 262 -43.10 -23.66 44.07
N SER A 263 -42.61 -24.65 43.33
CA SER A 263 -43.22 -25.98 43.22
C SER A 263 -42.10 -26.97 42.91
N SER A 264 -41.57 -27.62 43.94
CA SER A 264 -41.96 -28.95 44.41
C SER A 264 -41.43 -30.08 43.53
N ALA A 265 -40.30 -30.63 43.97
CA ALA A 265 -39.71 -31.87 43.48
C ALA A 265 -40.58 -33.09 43.84
N LYS A 266 -40.76 -34.02 42.90
CA LYS A 266 -40.95 -35.45 43.15
C LYS A 266 -40.77 -36.28 41.87
N HIS A 267 -39.82 -37.24 41.94
CA HIS A 267 -39.76 -38.58 41.32
C HIS A 267 -39.95 -38.70 39.78
N SER A 268 -39.16 -39.45 38.99
CA SER A 268 -38.68 -40.84 39.19
C SER A 268 -37.60 -41.21 38.14
N SER A 269 -36.64 -42.03 38.59
CA SER A 269 -35.94 -43.16 37.93
C SER A 269 -35.76 -43.27 36.40
N GLU A 270 -34.48 -43.53 36.05
CA GLU A 270 -33.97 -44.46 35.01
C GLU A 270 -34.43 -44.29 33.56
N LEU A 271 -33.53 -43.73 32.75
CA LEU A 271 -33.38 -44.16 31.36
C LEU A 271 -31.91 -44.02 30.91
N THR A 272 -31.28 -45.18 30.78
CA THR A 272 -30.13 -45.52 29.93
C THR A 272 -29.41 -44.37 29.21
N THR A 273 -28.17 -44.11 29.62
CA THR A 273 -27.17 -43.37 28.84
C THR A 273 -26.89 -44.06 27.50
N PRO A 274 -27.11 -43.40 26.35
CA PRO A 274 -26.40 -43.75 25.14
C PRO A 274 -25.02 -43.11 25.22
N SER A 275 -23.99 -43.94 25.15
CA SER A 275 -22.60 -43.55 24.89
C SER A 275 -22.54 -42.52 23.76
N ALA A 276 -22.12 -41.30 24.07
CA ALA A 276 -21.85 -40.28 23.08
C ALA A 276 -20.73 -40.77 22.15
N PRO A 277 -20.87 -40.65 20.81
CA PRO A 277 -19.77 -40.91 19.91
C PRO A 277 -18.64 -39.92 20.23
N SER A 278 -17.43 -40.47 20.36
CA SER A 278 -16.20 -39.69 20.50
C SER A 278 -16.07 -38.72 19.32
N ALA A 279 -16.46 -37.46 19.54
CA ALA A 279 -16.25 -36.40 18.58
C ALA A 279 -14.74 -36.18 18.45
N HIS A 280 -14.15 -36.66 17.36
CA HIS A 280 -12.83 -36.23 16.95
C HIS A 280 -12.80 -34.68 16.93
N PRO A 281 -11.75 -34.03 17.45
CA PRO A 281 -11.65 -32.59 17.36
C PRO A 281 -11.67 -32.19 15.87
N PRO A 282 -12.28 -31.03 15.52
CA PRO A 282 -12.36 -30.57 14.14
C PRO A 282 -10.96 -30.52 13.51
N LEU A 283 -10.83 -30.98 12.26
CA LEU A 283 -9.55 -31.10 11.54
C LEU A 283 -8.78 -29.77 11.48
N LEU A 284 -9.44 -28.61 11.43
CA LEU A 284 -8.83 -27.27 11.42
C LEU A 284 -8.51 -26.69 12.81
N CYS A 285 -8.73 -27.43 13.89
CA CYS A 285 -8.37 -26.98 15.25
C CYS A 285 -6.89 -27.18 15.59
N GLU A 286 -6.13 -27.94 14.79
CA GLU A 286 -4.69 -28.11 14.95
C GLU A 286 -3.90 -27.22 13.99
N GLU A 287 -2.86 -26.55 14.49
CA GLU A 287 -2.04 -25.60 13.74
C GLU A 287 -1.41 -26.22 12.48
N GLY A 288 -0.97 -27.47 12.58
CA GLY A 288 -0.40 -28.20 11.45
C GLY A 288 -1.38 -28.32 10.28
N ASN A 289 -2.65 -28.56 10.56
CA ASN A 289 -3.67 -28.75 9.53
C ASN A 289 -4.03 -27.42 8.84
N VAL A 290 -4.01 -26.29 9.57
CA VAL A 290 -4.20 -24.96 8.99
C VAL A 290 -3.07 -24.60 8.03
N LEU A 291 -1.82 -24.87 8.41
CA LEU A 291 -0.66 -24.57 7.56
C LEU A 291 -0.61 -25.46 6.32
N ILE A 292 -0.92 -26.76 6.45
CA ILE A 292 -1.03 -27.68 5.32
C ILE A 292 -2.11 -27.21 4.34
N LEU A 293 -3.27 -26.80 4.85
CA LEU A 293 -4.35 -26.26 4.03
C LEU A 293 -3.92 -24.98 3.29
N TYR A 294 -3.20 -24.07 3.94
CA TYR A 294 -2.65 -22.87 3.30
C TYR A 294 -1.66 -23.20 2.19
N VAL A 295 -0.74 -24.14 2.42
CA VAL A 295 0.23 -24.59 1.41
C VAL A 295 -0.49 -25.19 0.21
N ALA A 296 -1.49 -26.06 0.44
CA ALA A 296 -2.31 -26.62 -0.63
C ALA A 296 -3.06 -25.54 -1.41
N ALA A 297 -3.74 -24.62 -0.71
CA ALA A 297 -4.50 -23.53 -1.32
C ALA A 297 -3.61 -22.59 -2.16
N CYS A 298 -2.44 -22.21 -1.65
CA CYS A 298 -1.49 -21.37 -2.37
C CYS A 298 -0.93 -22.10 -3.59
N GLY A 299 -0.52 -23.37 -3.44
CA GLY A 299 0.01 -24.19 -4.52
C GLY A 299 -0.99 -24.41 -5.65
N THR A 300 -2.22 -24.79 -5.33
CA THR A 300 -3.29 -24.95 -6.32
C THR A 300 -3.61 -23.62 -7.01
N SER A 301 -3.61 -22.50 -6.28
CA SER A 301 -3.82 -21.18 -6.86
C SER A 301 -2.75 -20.80 -7.88
N LEU A 302 -1.47 -21.07 -7.59
CA LEU A 302 -0.38 -20.86 -8.56
C LEU A 302 -0.51 -21.73 -9.81
N ILE A 303 -0.94 -23.00 -9.64
CA ILE A 303 -1.16 -23.91 -10.76
C ILE A 303 -2.27 -23.38 -11.66
N ILE A 304 -3.40 -22.94 -11.10
CA ILE A 304 -4.51 -22.35 -11.87
C ILE A 304 -4.06 -21.08 -12.60
N LEU A 305 -3.36 -20.18 -11.90
CA LEU A 305 -2.87 -18.93 -12.50
C LEU A 305 -1.88 -19.15 -13.65
N LYS A 306 -1.16 -20.27 -13.67
CA LYS A 306 -0.31 -20.65 -14.80
C LYS A 306 -1.13 -20.85 -16.09
N PHE A 307 -2.37 -21.34 -15.98
CA PHE A 307 -3.23 -21.58 -17.13
C PHE A 307 -4.08 -20.36 -17.52
N GLY A 308 -4.35 -19.47 -16.58
CA GLY A 308 -5.02 -18.20 -16.87
C GLY A 308 -5.38 -17.44 -15.60
N ASN A 309 -5.29 -16.12 -15.69
CA ASN A 309 -5.70 -15.24 -14.59
C ASN A 309 -7.17 -14.83 -14.73
N PRO A 310 -8.07 -15.23 -13.80
CA PRO A 310 -9.48 -14.87 -13.85
C PRO A 310 -9.75 -13.36 -13.73
N PHE A 311 -8.74 -12.57 -13.32
CA PHE A 311 -8.83 -11.12 -13.18
C PHE A 311 -7.99 -10.33 -14.18
N GLY A 312 -7.44 -10.97 -15.23
CA GLY A 312 -6.66 -10.26 -16.26
C GLY A 312 -7.44 -9.15 -16.98
N TRP A 313 -8.77 -9.23 -16.99
CA TRP A 313 -9.65 -8.20 -17.52
C TRP A 313 -9.66 -6.89 -16.71
N LEU A 314 -9.13 -6.89 -15.47
CA LEU A 314 -8.93 -5.68 -14.67
C LEU A 314 -7.84 -4.78 -15.27
N ARG A 315 -6.88 -5.34 -16.03
CA ARG A 315 -5.77 -4.60 -16.65
C ARG A 315 -5.01 -3.70 -15.66
N LEU A 316 -4.62 -4.27 -14.52
CA LEU A 316 -3.78 -3.63 -13.52
C LEU A 316 -2.40 -4.29 -13.54
N PHE A 317 -1.35 -3.52 -13.83
CA PHE A 317 -0.03 -4.06 -14.18
C PHE A 317 0.46 -4.99 -13.05
N GLY A 318 0.56 -6.30 -13.35
CA GLY A 318 0.80 -7.43 -12.42
C GLY A 318 -0.15 -7.60 -11.24
N THR A 319 -0.90 -6.57 -10.84
CA THR A 319 -1.79 -6.60 -9.69
C THR A 319 -3.02 -7.44 -9.97
N ASP A 320 -3.43 -7.56 -11.23
CA ASP A 320 -4.42 -8.55 -11.63
C ASP A 320 -3.99 -9.97 -11.22
N TYR A 321 -2.72 -10.34 -11.37
CA TYR A 321 -2.17 -11.64 -10.94
C TYR A 321 -2.22 -11.78 -9.42
N LEU A 322 -1.83 -10.74 -8.69
CA LEU A 322 -1.94 -10.69 -7.24
C LEU A 322 -3.38 -10.86 -6.76
N ILE A 323 -4.34 -10.17 -7.38
CA ILE A 323 -5.77 -10.26 -7.07
C ILE A 323 -6.29 -11.67 -7.36
N GLY A 324 -5.92 -12.25 -8.50
CA GLY A 324 -6.27 -13.63 -8.83
C GLY A 324 -5.72 -14.63 -7.83
N PHE A 325 -4.48 -14.45 -7.38
CA PHE A 325 -3.87 -15.32 -6.37
C PHE A 325 -4.61 -15.26 -5.03
N ILE A 326 -4.93 -14.06 -4.55
CA ILE A 326 -5.66 -13.87 -3.29
C ILE A 326 -7.06 -14.44 -3.39
N PHE A 327 -7.76 -14.19 -4.50
CA PHE A 327 -9.11 -14.71 -4.72
C PHE A 327 -9.15 -16.24 -4.71
N LEU A 328 -8.29 -16.88 -5.51
CA LEU A 328 -8.25 -18.34 -5.59
C LEU A 328 -7.86 -18.95 -4.24
N THR A 329 -6.80 -18.44 -3.61
CA THR A 329 -6.34 -18.93 -2.30
C THR A 329 -7.45 -18.76 -1.26
N GLY A 330 -8.07 -17.58 -1.20
CA GLY A 330 -9.16 -17.27 -0.30
C GLY A 330 -10.40 -18.13 -0.54
N MET A 331 -10.73 -18.44 -1.79
CA MET A 331 -11.88 -19.28 -2.14
C MET A 331 -11.66 -20.73 -1.69
N PHE A 332 -10.47 -21.30 -1.91
CA PHE A 332 -10.13 -22.63 -1.39
C PHE A 332 -10.23 -22.69 0.14
N LEU A 333 -9.67 -21.69 0.83
CA LEU A 333 -9.70 -21.61 2.29
C LEU A 333 -11.12 -21.42 2.83
N ALA A 334 -11.91 -20.53 2.22
CA ALA A 334 -13.30 -20.29 2.59
C ALA A 334 -14.17 -21.54 2.42
N VAL A 335 -14.04 -22.26 1.30
CA VAL A 335 -14.77 -23.51 1.05
C VAL A 335 -14.40 -24.57 2.07
N ALA A 336 -13.11 -24.76 2.36
CA ALA A 336 -12.65 -25.71 3.38
C ALA A 336 -13.24 -25.37 4.77
N ALA A 337 -13.24 -24.10 5.15
CA ALA A 337 -13.81 -23.65 6.43
C ALA A 337 -15.33 -23.90 6.50
N LEU A 338 -16.05 -23.71 5.40
CA LEU A 338 -17.50 -23.95 5.32
C LEU A 338 -17.84 -25.44 5.34
N TYR A 339 -17.03 -26.28 4.67
CA TYR A 339 -17.20 -27.73 4.68
C TYR A 339 -17.07 -28.30 6.08
N GLU A 340 -16.00 -27.93 6.80
CA GLU A 340 -15.78 -28.42 8.17
C GLU A 340 -16.88 -27.96 9.14
N ARG A 341 -17.38 -26.74 8.99
CA ARG A 341 -18.51 -26.23 9.79
C ARG A 341 -19.78 -27.03 9.59
N ARG A 342 -20.11 -27.38 8.34
CA ARG A 342 -21.28 -28.22 8.03
C ARG A 342 -21.14 -29.58 8.68
N SER A 343 -19.94 -30.16 8.64
CA SER A 343 -19.65 -31.47 9.23
C SER A 343 -19.67 -31.46 10.77
N ALA A 344 -19.37 -30.33 11.40
CA ALA A 344 -19.22 -30.24 12.86
C ALA A 344 -20.53 -29.98 13.64
N VAL A 345 -21.70 -29.84 12.98
CA VAL A 345 -23.00 -29.52 13.62
C VAL A 345 -22.86 -28.35 14.62
N ILE A 346 -22.06 -27.33 14.28
CA ILE A 346 -21.85 -26.18 15.16
C ILE A 346 -23.02 -25.21 14.98
N ASP A 347 -23.92 -25.19 15.96
CA ASP A 347 -25.12 -24.35 16.04
C ASP A 347 -24.81 -22.87 16.39
N ARG A 348 -23.70 -22.32 15.86
CA ARG A 348 -23.44 -20.88 15.89
C ARG A 348 -23.82 -20.30 14.55
N SER A 349 -25.08 -19.91 14.44
CA SER A 349 -25.52 -18.98 13.40
C SER A 349 -24.70 -17.70 13.56
N TYR A 350 -23.78 -17.40 12.64
CA TYR A 350 -23.26 -16.05 12.52
C TYR A 350 -24.41 -15.20 12.04
N GLY A 351 -25.13 -14.62 12.99
CA GLY A 351 -26.18 -13.66 12.69
C GLY A 351 -25.56 -12.52 11.91
N PHE A 352 -26.02 -12.31 10.68
CA PHE A 352 -25.69 -11.14 9.89
C PHE A 352 -26.21 -9.90 10.65
N ASP A 353 -25.32 -9.18 11.33
CA ASP A 353 -25.70 -7.96 12.03
C ASP A 353 -25.52 -6.74 11.10
N ARG A 354 -26.65 -6.19 10.63
CA ARG A 354 -26.68 -4.99 9.80
C ARG A 354 -25.95 -3.81 10.46
N ASN A 355 -26.03 -3.67 11.78
CA ASN A 355 -25.34 -2.60 12.51
C ASN A 355 -23.83 -2.83 12.55
N ALA A 356 -23.39 -4.09 12.68
CA ALA A 356 -21.98 -4.44 12.59
C ALA A 356 -21.43 -4.14 11.19
N VAL A 357 -22.15 -4.51 10.14
CA VAL A 357 -21.79 -4.19 8.75
C VAL A 357 -21.66 -2.69 8.53
N PHE A 358 -22.63 -1.89 8.99
CA PHE A 358 -22.57 -0.44 8.87
C PHE A 358 -21.36 0.17 9.62
N LYS A 359 -21.11 -0.24 10.87
CA LYS A 359 -19.96 0.22 11.66
C LYS A 359 -18.63 -0.18 11.04
N SER A 360 -18.55 -1.38 10.45
CA SER A 360 -17.39 -1.86 9.70
C SER A 360 -17.13 -1.01 8.46
N ALA A 361 -18.15 -0.73 7.66
CA ALA A 361 -18.05 0.14 6.50
C ALA A 361 -17.61 1.56 6.91
N ALA A 362 -18.18 2.12 7.99
CA ALA A 362 -17.78 3.42 8.52
C ALA A 362 -16.30 3.44 8.97
N ALA A 363 -15.82 2.36 9.60
CA ALA A 363 -14.41 2.22 9.97
C ALA A 363 -13.50 2.14 8.73
N ALA A 364 -13.91 1.41 7.69
CA ALA A 364 -13.18 1.36 6.43
C ALA A 364 -13.14 2.73 5.74
N ILE A 365 -14.27 3.43 5.69
CA ILE A 365 -14.39 4.81 5.18
C ILE A 365 -13.44 5.74 5.95
N TYR A 366 -13.38 5.65 7.28
CA TYR A 366 -12.44 6.45 8.06
C TYR A 366 -10.99 6.22 7.62
N ILE A 367 -10.57 4.97 7.43
CA ILE A 367 -9.22 4.64 6.94
C ILE A 367 -8.99 5.20 5.53
N ILE A 368 -9.93 4.97 4.62
CA ILE A 368 -9.86 5.39 3.22
C ILE A 368 -9.77 6.91 3.09
N PHE A 369 -10.58 7.65 3.84
CA PHE A 369 -10.60 9.11 3.75
C PHE A 369 -9.50 9.73 4.60
N ILE A 370 -9.39 9.44 5.89
CA ILE A 370 -8.46 10.16 6.76
C ILE A 370 -7.02 9.71 6.52
N LEU A 371 -6.76 8.40 6.59
CA LEU A 371 -5.40 7.89 6.36
C LEU A 371 -5.05 7.89 4.87
N GLY A 372 -6.03 7.62 3.99
CA GLY A 372 -5.80 7.67 2.57
C GLY A 372 -5.52 9.06 2.02
N LEU A 373 -6.19 10.12 2.52
CA LEU A 373 -5.83 11.50 2.16
C LEU A 373 -4.40 11.82 2.61
N LEU A 374 -4.00 11.38 3.81
CA LEU A 374 -2.65 11.59 4.33
C LEU A 374 -1.56 10.96 3.45
N VAL A 375 -1.80 9.74 2.98
CA VAL A 375 -0.90 9.05 2.05
C VAL A 375 -0.94 9.70 0.67
N THR A 376 -2.13 10.14 0.22
CA THR A 376 -2.33 10.84 -1.06
C THR A 376 -1.52 12.10 -1.18
N SER A 377 -1.45 12.92 -0.13
CA SER A 377 -0.77 14.21 -0.20
C SER A 377 0.77 14.10 -0.24
N HIS A 378 1.36 12.95 0.13
CA HIS A 378 2.81 12.90 0.41
C HIS A 378 3.56 11.68 -0.15
N VAL A 379 2.88 10.58 -0.49
CA VAL A 379 3.59 9.31 -0.78
C VAL A 379 3.07 8.60 -2.02
N LEU A 380 1.76 8.42 -2.16
CA LEU A 380 1.16 7.68 -3.28
C LEU A 380 -0.17 8.30 -3.63
N HIS A 381 -0.52 8.42 -4.91
CA HIS A 381 -1.87 8.83 -5.31
C HIS A 381 -2.92 7.78 -4.91
N MET A 382 -3.59 7.96 -3.77
CA MET A 382 -4.59 7.00 -3.25
C MET A 382 -6.04 7.42 -3.54
N SER A 383 -6.25 8.32 -4.50
CA SER A 383 -7.58 8.73 -4.93
C SER A 383 -8.16 7.80 -6.00
N LEU A 384 -9.45 7.49 -5.91
CA LEU A 384 -10.16 6.77 -6.97
C LEU A 384 -10.60 7.77 -8.04
N SER A 385 -10.02 7.67 -9.24
CA SER A 385 -10.34 8.54 -10.38
C SER A 385 -10.68 7.72 -11.62
N GLY A 386 -11.55 8.27 -12.47
CA GLY A 386 -11.93 7.69 -13.76
C GLY A 386 -12.28 6.20 -13.69
N SER A 387 -11.57 5.38 -14.45
CA SER A 387 -11.82 3.94 -14.57
C SER A 387 -11.44 3.12 -13.31
N ARG A 388 -10.84 3.73 -12.27
CA ARG A 388 -10.54 3.06 -11.00
C ARG A 388 -11.81 2.77 -10.18
N TRP A 389 -12.87 3.58 -10.36
CA TRP A 389 -14.13 3.43 -9.62
C TRP A 389 -14.84 2.10 -9.85
N TRP A 390 -14.87 1.59 -11.09
CA TRP A 390 -15.53 0.31 -11.37
C TRP A 390 -14.67 -0.88 -10.93
N ARG A 391 -13.35 -0.73 -10.89
CA ARG A 391 -12.42 -1.78 -10.43
C ARG A 391 -12.53 -2.02 -8.94
N PHE A 392 -12.70 -0.94 -8.16
CA PHE A 392 -12.82 -1.00 -6.71
C PHE A 392 -13.78 -2.11 -6.21
N PRO A 393 -15.08 -2.14 -6.58
CA PRO A 393 -15.99 -3.18 -6.10
C PRO A 393 -15.59 -4.60 -6.54
N ALA A 394 -15.00 -4.76 -7.74
CA ALA A 394 -14.53 -6.06 -8.21
C ALA A 394 -13.36 -6.58 -7.37
N ILE A 395 -12.43 -5.71 -6.99
CA ILE A 395 -11.27 -6.06 -6.14
C ILE A 395 -11.72 -6.36 -4.71
N VAL A 396 -12.68 -5.60 -4.17
CA VAL A 396 -13.29 -5.88 -2.85
C VAL A 396 -13.91 -7.29 -2.86
N ALA A 397 -14.71 -7.61 -3.88
CA ALA A 397 -15.32 -8.93 -4.03
C ALA A 397 -14.26 -10.04 -4.15
N ALA A 398 -13.18 -9.80 -4.90
CA ALA A 398 -12.09 -10.75 -5.08
C ALA A 398 -11.31 -11.01 -3.77
N GLY A 399 -11.09 -9.98 -2.95
CA GLY A 399 -10.37 -10.11 -1.68
C GLY A 399 -11.21 -10.70 -0.54
N PHE A 400 -12.54 -10.61 -0.61
CA PHE A 400 -13.43 -11.01 0.47
C PHE A 400 -13.25 -12.46 0.95
N PRO A 401 -13.18 -13.50 0.08
CA PRO A 401 -13.01 -14.88 0.51
C PRO A 401 -11.76 -15.10 1.37
N PHE A 402 -10.66 -14.43 1.02
CA PHE A 402 -9.41 -14.51 1.77
C PHE A 402 -9.55 -13.96 3.18
N PHE A 403 -10.08 -12.75 3.33
CA PHE A 403 -10.29 -12.16 4.66
C PHE A 403 -11.36 -12.87 5.48
N ALA A 404 -12.40 -13.42 4.84
CA ALA A 404 -13.38 -14.25 5.52
C ALA A 404 -12.74 -15.52 6.09
N SER A 405 -11.82 -16.14 5.34
CA SER A 405 -11.10 -17.33 5.81
C SER A 405 -10.23 -17.06 7.05
N ASP A 406 -9.57 -15.89 7.15
CA ASP A 406 -8.84 -15.50 8.36
C ASP A 406 -9.76 -15.47 9.59
N GLU A 407 -10.97 -14.93 9.41
CA GLU A 407 -11.95 -14.75 10.48
C GLU A 407 -12.62 -16.07 10.89
N TRP A 408 -12.70 -17.05 9.99
CA TRP A 408 -13.29 -18.36 10.28
C TRP A 408 -12.29 -19.41 10.77
N ILE A 409 -11.04 -19.35 10.30
CA ILE A 409 -9.99 -20.35 10.58
C ILE A 409 -9.02 -19.81 11.64
N ILE A 410 -8.40 -18.65 11.39
CA ILE A 410 -7.30 -18.17 12.25
C ILE A 410 -7.86 -17.54 13.53
N ARG A 411 -8.91 -16.74 13.46
CA ARG A 411 -9.49 -16.05 14.65
C ARG A 411 -10.14 -16.99 15.66
N THR A 412 -10.52 -18.19 15.25
CA THR A 412 -11.19 -19.19 16.10
C THR A 412 -10.20 -20.03 16.92
N LEU A 413 -8.91 -20.02 16.60
CA LEU A 413 -7.88 -20.71 17.38
C LEU A 413 -7.86 -20.17 18.82
N GLY A 414 -7.76 -21.05 19.81
CA GLY A 414 -7.99 -20.71 21.22
C GLY A 414 -7.00 -19.68 21.81
N SER A 415 -5.69 -19.98 21.75
CA SER A 415 -4.66 -19.14 22.36
C SER A 415 -4.31 -17.92 21.51
N ARG A 416 -4.15 -16.75 22.15
CA ARG A 416 -3.76 -15.50 21.48
C ARG A 416 -2.43 -15.60 20.73
N TRP A 417 -1.48 -16.33 21.30
CA TRP A 417 -0.14 -16.48 20.74
C TRP A 417 -0.16 -17.43 19.54
N ARG A 418 -1.00 -18.46 19.60
CA ARG A 418 -1.27 -19.35 18.47
C ARG A 418 -1.87 -18.58 17.29
N ARG A 419 -2.91 -17.77 17.54
CA ARG A 419 -3.51 -16.90 16.51
C ARG A 419 -2.49 -15.98 15.84
N LEU A 420 -1.64 -15.33 16.64
CA LEU A 420 -0.61 -14.45 16.13
C LEU A 420 0.44 -15.21 15.32
N GLY A 421 0.95 -16.32 15.84
CA GLY A 421 1.93 -17.16 15.16
C GLY A 421 1.42 -17.66 13.81
N VAL A 422 0.22 -18.24 13.78
CA VAL A 422 -0.41 -18.72 12.54
C VAL A 422 -0.71 -17.58 11.57
N ALA A 423 -1.16 -16.42 12.04
CA ALA A 423 -1.36 -15.25 11.17
C ALA A 423 -0.04 -14.81 10.52
N LEU A 424 1.05 -14.67 11.28
CA LEU A 424 2.34 -14.27 10.72
C LEU A 424 2.91 -15.34 9.77
N LEU A 425 2.81 -16.62 10.12
CA LEU A 425 3.27 -17.72 9.28
C LEU A 425 2.50 -17.79 7.96
N THR A 426 1.18 -17.62 7.98
CA THR A 426 0.37 -17.61 6.76
C THR A 426 0.71 -16.43 5.85
N ARG A 427 1.08 -15.26 6.40
CA ARG A 427 1.58 -14.12 5.60
C ARG A 427 2.96 -14.39 5.03
N GLY A 428 3.84 -15.05 5.79
CA GLY A 428 5.13 -15.54 5.29
C GLY A 428 4.97 -16.56 4.15
N LEU A 429 4.02 -17.49 4.25
CA LEU A 429 3.69 -18.44 3.19
C LEU A 429 3.14 -17.74 1.95
N LEU A 430 2.19 -16.81 2.10
CA LEU A 430 1.67 -16.02 0.97
C LEU A 430 2.80 -15.26 0.25
N LEU A 431 3.67 -14.60 1.00
CA LEU A 431 4.85 -13.92 0.46
C LEU A 431 5.74 -14.89 -0.31
N ALA A 432 6.11 -16.03 0.29
CA ALA A 432 6.98 -17.02 -0.34
C ALA A 432 6.36 -17.55 -1.64
N PHE A 433 5.10 -17.97 -1.62
CA PHE A 433 4.40 -18.49 -2.79
C PHE A 433 4.21 -17.43 -3.88
N LEU A 434 3.89 -16.19 -3.53
CA LEU A 434 3.81 -15.10 -4.50
C LEU A 434 5.17 -14.83 -5.17
N LEU A 435 6.25 -14.76 -4.38
CA LEU A 435 7.59 -14.57 -4.92
C LEU A 435 7.99 -15.74 -5.84
N THR A 436 7.72 -16.98 -5.44
CA THR A 436 7.97 -18.17 -6.27
C THR A 436 7.12 -18.14 -7.55
N GLY A 437 5.83 -17.84 -7.44
CA GLY A 437 4.91 -17.77 -8.57
C GLY A 437 5.35 -16.73 -9.61
N VAL A 438 5.71 -15.54 -9.15
CA VAL A 438 6.15 -14.44 -10.01
C VAL A 438 7.53 -14.69 -10.63
N LEU A 439 8.48 -15.27 -9.88
CA LEU A 439 9.84 -15.50 -10.39
C LEU A 439 9.94 -16.72 -11.33
N ILE A 440 9.11 -17.73 -11.12
CA ILE A 440 9.18 -19.00 -11.85
C ILE A 440 8.06 -19.13 -12.89
N LEU A 441 6.82 -18.83 -12.51
CA LEU A 441 5.64 -19.15 -13.32
C LEU A 441 5.13 -17.97 -14.15
N ASN A 442 5.28 -16.74 -13.67
CA ASN A 442 4.78 -15.55 -14.34
C ASN A 442 5.78 -14.39 -14.30
N ARG A 443 6.87 -14.55 -15.07
CA ARG A 443 7.98 -13.58 -15.11
C ARG A 443 7.59 -12.20 -15.63
N GLU A 444 6.47 -12.08 -16.35
CA GLU A 444 5.95 -10.79 -16.80
C GLU A 444 5.57 -9.89 -15.62
N SER A 445 5.19 -10.48 -14.49
CA SER A 445 4.87 -9.75 -13.26
C SER A 445 6.07 -9.63 -12.30
N ALA A 446 7.30 -9.84 -12.75
CA ALA A 446 8.51 -9.87 -11.91
C ALA A 446 8.71 -8.63 -11.04
N PHE A 447 8.21 -7.47 -11.46
CA PHE A 447 8.27 -6.24 -10.66
C PHE A 447 7.58 -6.39 -9.29
N LEU A 448 6.57 -7.26 -9.17
CA LEU A 448 5.86 -7.52 -7.90
C LEU A 448 6.83 -7.95 -6.79
N VAL A 449 8.00 -8.50 -7.12
CA VAL A 449 9.04 -8.84 -6.14
C VAL A 449 9.43 -7.64 -5.26
N LEU A 450 9.41 -6.42 -5.82
CA LEU A 450 9.71 -5.19 -5.08
C LEU A 450 8.57 -4.79 -4.13
N ILE A 451 7.31 -5.02 -4.53
CA ILE A 451 6.13 -4.46 -3.85
C ILE A 451 5.46 -5.49 -2.91
N VAL A 452 5.50 -6.79 -3.22
CA VAL A 452 4.86 -7.84 -2.41
C VAL A 452 5.32 -7.88 -0.95
N PRO A 453 6.61 -7.65 -0.60
CA PRO A 453 7.00 -7.51 0.81
C PRO A 453 6.26 -6.36 1.52
N LEU A 454 6.11 -5.20 0.86
CA LEU A 454 5.36 -4.06 1.38
C LEU A 454 3.87 -4.38 1.52
N ILE A 455 3.28 -5.07 0.53
CA ILE A 455 1.89 -5.55 0.58
C ILE A 455 1.70 -6.54 1.74
N THR A 456 2.68 -7.41 1.98
CA THR A 456 2.64 -8.36 3.10
C THR A 456 2.63 -7.64 4.45
N LEU A 457 3.47 -6.61 4.61
CA LEU A 457 3.44 -5.74 5.79
C LEU A 457 2.09 -5.02 5.93
N PHE A 458 1.55 -4.52 4.83
CA PHE A 458 0.20 -3.94 4.78
C PHE A 458 -0.87 -4.95 5.26
N TRP A 459 -0.84 -6.20 4.80
CA TRP A 459 -1.77 -7.24 5.26
C TRP A 459 -1.60 -7.62 6.73
N ILE A 460 -0.37 -7.60 7.25
CA ILE A 460 -0.12 -7.79 8.68
C ILE A 460 -0.78 -6.65 9.47
N GLY A 461 -0.54 -5.40 9.06
CA GLY A 461 -1.18 -4.23 9.66
C GLY A 461 -2.71 -4.30 9.59
N LEU A 462 -3.23 -4.70 8.43
CA LEU A 462 -4.66 -4.87 8.20
C LEU A 462 -5.27 -5.97 9.06
N TRP A 463 -4.55 -7.08 9.30
CA TRP A 463 -4.99 -8.13 10.22
C TRP A 463 -5.09 -7.62 11.67
N PHE A 464 -4.17 -6.76 12.11
CA PHE A 464 -4.30 -6.12 13.43
C PHE A 464 -5.47 -5.15 13.50
N ALA A 465 -5.66 -4.31 12.46
CA ALA A 465 -6.79 -3.39 12.36
C ALA A 465 -8.14 -4.14 12.35
N GLY A 466 -8.25 -5.20 11.54
CA GLY A 466 -9.38 -6.12 11.55
C GLY A 466 -9.60 -6.76 12.92
N GLY A 467 -8.54 -7.05 13.67
CA GLY A 467 -8.65 -7.58 15.03
C GLY A 467 -9.30 -6.62 16.01
N LEU A 468 -9.06 -5.31 15.85
CA LEU A 468 -9.72 -4.27 16.63
C LEU A 468 -11.21 -4.17 16.27
N VAL A 469 -11.53 -4.24 14.98
CA VAL A 469 -12.91 -4.27 14.46
C VAL A 469 -13.64 -5.50 14.99
N HIS A 470 -13.04 -6.70 14.89
CA HIS A 470 -13.58 -7.95 15.40
C HIS A 470 -13.87 -7.88 16.89
N LYS A 471 -12.93 -7.37 17.69
CA LYS A 471 -13.10 -7.27 19.15
C LYS A 471 -14.27 -6.37 19.53
N THR A 472 -14.55 -5.38 18.69
CA THR A 472 -15.61 -4.39 18.88
C THR A 472 -16.95 -4.95 18.41
N LEU A 473 -17.03 -5.44 17.17
CA LEU A 473 -18.28 -5.83 16.51
C LEU A 473 -18.69 -7.28 16.77
N ARG A 474 -17.73 -8.17 17.05
CA ARG A 474 -17.92 -9.62 17.24
C ARG A 474 -18.59 -10.34 16.07
N ASP A 475 -18.51 -9.76 14.87
CA ASP A 475 -19.04 -10.31 13.62
C ASP A 475 -17.88 -10.55 12.64
N PRO A 476 -17.63 -11.80 12.21
CA PRO A 476 -16.55 -12.13 11.29
C PRO A 476 -16.82 -11.64 9.86
N PHE A 477 -18.07 -11.58 9.41
CA PHE A 477 -18.43 -11.08 8.08
C PHE A 477 -18.18 -9.59 7.99
N ALA A 478 -18.61 -8.83 9.01
CA ALA A 478 -18.32 -7.40 9.11
C ALA A 478 -16.81 -7.14 9.17
N THR A 479 -16.05 -7.96 9.89
CA THR A 479 -14.59 -7.81 9.97
C THR A 479 -13.91 -8.12 8.64
N ALA A 480 -14.31 -9.19 7.96
CA ALA A 480 -13.80 -9.52 6.63
C ALA A 480 -14.12 -8.43 5.61
N LEU A 481 -15.33 -7.88 5.66
CA LEU A 481 -15.74 -6.76 4.81
C LEU A 481 -14.88 -5.51 5.04
N PHE A 482 -14.56 -5.17 6.30
CA PHE A 482 -13.66 -4.06 6.61
C PHE A 482 -12.31 -4.23 5.90
N SER A 483 -11.68 -5.40 6.04
CA SER A 483 -10.38 -5.67 5.42
C SER A 483 -10.47 -5.68 3.90
N ALA A 484 -11.52 -6.27 3.33
CA ALA A 484 -11.76 -6.31 1.89
C ALA A 484 -11.96 -4.90 1.30
N LEU A 485 -12.69 -4.01 1.99
CA LEU A 485 -12.89 -2.61 1.58
C LEU A 485 -11.57 -1.84 1.58
N VAL A 486 -10.78 -1.94 2.66
CA VAL A 486 -9.52 -1.20 2.78
C VAL A 486 -8.49 -1.70 1.76
N GLN A 487 -8.33 -3.02 1.58
CA GLN A 487 -7.45 -3.55 0.53
C GLN A 487 -7.96 -3.18 -0.87
N GLY A 488 -9.25 -3.35 -1.12
CA GLY A 488 -9.84 -3.10 -2.43
C GLY A 488 -9.61 -1.67 -2.87
N TRP A 489 -9.75 -0.70 -1.95
CA TRP A 489 -9.44 0.70 -2.20
C TRP A 489 -7.95 0.89 -2.48
N ALA A 490 -7.08 0.36 -1.61
CA ALA A 490 -5.64 0.53 -1.76
C ALA A 490 -5.15 0.01 -3.12
N PHE A 491 -5.61 -1.16 -3.55
CA PHE A 491 -5.19 -1.76 -4.83
C PHE A 491 -5.84 -1.05 -6.03
N ALA A 492 -7.09 -0.60 -5.92
CA ALA A 492 -7.74 0.13 -7.00
C ALA A 492 -7.10 1.51 -7.24
N ALA A 493 -6.64 2.17 -6.18
CA ALA A 493 -6.05 3.50 -6.26
C ALA A 493 -4.58 3.48 -6.70
N TRP A 494 -3.80 2.53 -6.15
CA TRP A 494 -2.34 2.52 -6.27
C TRP A 494 -1.83 2.08 -7.66
N PHE A 495 -2.30 0.95 -8.19
CA PHE A 495 -1.58 0.28 -9.30
C PHE A 495 -1.84 0.85 -10.69
N VAL A 496 -0.90 0.63 -11.61
CA VAL A 496 -0.91 1.15 -12.99
C VAL A 496 -1.99 0.50 -13.83
N ILE A 497 -2.62 1.32 -14.67
CA ILE A 497 -3.59 0.87 -15.67
C ILE A 497 -2.88 0.68 -17.02
N PHE A 498 -3.03 -0.51 -17.61
CA PHE A 498 -2.45 -0.88 -18.91
C PHE A 498 -3.48 -1.14 -20.02
#